data_AF-A0A1G9QJA1-F1
#
_entry.id   AF-A0A1G9QJA1-F1
#
_cell.length_a   1.000
_cell.length_b   1.000
_cell.length_c   1.000
_cell.angle_alpha   90.00
_cell.angle_beta   90.00
_cell.angle_gamma   90.00
#
_symmetry.space_group_name_H-M   'P 1'
#
loop_
_entity.id
_entity.type
_entity.pdbx_description
1 polymer ?
#
loop_
_entity_poly.entity_id
_entity_poly.type
_entity_poly.pdbx_seq_one_letter_code
_entity_poly.pdbx_strand_id
1 'polypeptide(L)'
;MAADYTRGEMNITSQKNTFDGFIAVSLWTSLVLIVTLLYLTLVFAVGTDWMSSLIGVAIVGVVLGLLTSMKTSWYVTVGGLFVFGVICGGLAQLFSAFLAG
;
A
#
# COMPACT_ATOMS: atom_id res chain seq x y z
N MET A 1 9.87 -3.57 49.44
CA MET A 1 9.65 -2.12 49.53
C MET A 1 8.93 -1.70 48.27
N ALA A 2 7.67 -1.27 48.36
CA ALA A 2 6.99 -0.68 47.21
C ALA A 2 7.71 0.64 46.91
N ALA A 3 8.26 0.79 45.70
CA ALA A 3 8.77 2.08 45.27
C ALA A 3 7.60 3.07 45.28
N ASP A 4 7.78 4.22 45.91
CA ASP A 4 6.78 5.28 45.92
C ASP A 4 6.63 5.80 44.49
N TYR A 5 5.62 5.30 43.79
CA TYR A 5 5.31 5.68 42.43
C TYR A 5 4.72 7.08 42.43
N THR A 6 5.43 8.04 41.83
CA THR A 6 4.87 9.37 41.57
C THR A 6 3.98 9.28 40.34
N ARG A 7 2.68 9.52 40.54
CA ARG A 7 1.70 9.51 39.44
C ARG A 7 2.15 10.46 38.32
N GLY A 8 2.26 9.92 37.10
CA GLY A 8 2.62 10.69 35.91
C GLY A 8 4.08 10.53 35.48
N GLU A 9 4.94 10.04 36.38
CA GLU A 9 6.36 9.78 36.09
C GLU A 9 6.60 8.34 35.58
N MET A 10 5.53 7.61 35.24
CA MET A 10 5.67 6.29 34.62
C MET A 10 6.34 6.45 33.26
N ASN A 11 7.38 5.66 33.02
CA ASN A 11 7.98 5.57 31.69
C ASN A 11 6.94 4.98 30.70
N ILE A 12 6.47 5.81 29.77
CA ILE A 12 5.50 5.44 28.74
C ILE A 12 6.13 5.16 27.36
N THR A 13 7.45 5.00 27.30
CA THR A 13 8.18 4.85 26.02
C THR A 13 7.65 3.69 25.20
N SER A 14 7.34 2.55 25.85
CA SER A 14 6.79 1.40 25.15
C SER A 14 5.41 1.68 24.57
N GLN A 15 4.52 2.31 25.33
CA GLN A 15 3.16 2.63 24.91
C GLN A 15 3.16 3.63 23.76
N LYS A 16 4.03 4.65 23.83
CA LYS A 16 4.20 5.64 22.75
C LYS A 16 4.70 4.97 21.47
N ASN A 17 5.73 4.13 21.56
CA ASN A 17 6.26 3.41 20.40
C ASN A 17 5.24 2.46 19.78
N THR A 18 4.42 1.79 20.61
CA THR A 18 3.33 0.93 20.13
C THR A 18 2.28 1.74 19.39
N PHE A 19 1.87 2.90 19.92
CA PHE A 19 0.89 3.77 19.28
C PHE A 19 1.41 4.36 17.96
N ASP A 20 2.65 4.83 17.93
CA ASP A 20 3.30 5.32 16.71
C ASP A 20 3.37 4.21 15.65
N GLY A 21 3.70 2.98 16.05
CA GLY A 21 3.67 1.80 15.19
C GLY A 21 2.27 1.47 14.68
N PHE A 22 1.25 1.53 15.54
CA PHE A 22 -0.14 1.30 15.16
C PHE A 22 -0.59 2.28 14.07
N ILE A 23 -0.37 3.58 14.26
CA ILE A 23 -0.72 4.60 13.27
C ILE A 23 0.04 4.39 11.96
N ALA A 24 1.34 4.08 12.02
CA ALA A 24 2.14 3.82 10.84
C ALA A 24 1.60 2.64 10.01
N VAL A 25 1.24 1.53 10.66
CA VAL A 25 0.66 0.35 9.99
C VAL A 25 -0.73 0.66 9.46
N SER A 26 -1.60 1.30 10.24
CA SER A 26 -2.95 1.67 9.80
C SER A 26 -2.93 2.55 8.56
N LEU A 27 -2.05 3.55 8.51
CA LEU A 27 -1.89 4.42 7.35
C LEU A 27 -1.35 3.63 6.15
N TRP A 28 -0.31 2.83 6.34
CA TRP A 28 0.26 2.00 5.27
C TRP A 28 -0.78 1.04 4.67
N THR A 29 -1.52 0.31 5.51
CA THR A 29 -2.57 -0.63 5.06
C THR A 29 -3.71 0.10 4.36
N SER A 30 -4.10 1.29 4.84
CA SER A 30 -5.13 2.10 4.18
C SER A 30 -4.71 2.51 2.77
N LEU A 31 -3.45 2.92 2.59
CA LEU A 31 -2.93 3.26 1.27
C LEU A 31 -2.87 2.04 0.34
N VAL A 32 -2.45 0.87 0.85
CA VAL A 32 -2.49 -0.39 0.09
C VAL A 32 -3.92 -0.68 -0.39
N LEU A 33 -4.92 -0.56 0.48
CA LEU A 33 -6.32 -0.76 0.09
C LEU A 33 -6.77 0.21 -1.00
N ILE A 34 -6.42 1.49 -0.88
CA ILE A 34 -6.76 2.50 -1.89
C ILE A 34 -6.20 2.11 -3.27
N VAL A 35 -4.90 1.79 -3.36
CA VAL A 35 -4.28 1.47 -4.65
C VAL A 35 -4.82 0.16 -5.23
N THR A 36 -5.06 -0.85 -4.39
CA THR A 36 -5.61 -2.13 -4.83
C THR A 36 -7.05 -1.97 -5.35
N LEU A 37 -7.92 -1.31 -4.59
CA LEU A 37 -9.31 -1.13 -4.98
C LEU A 37 -9.44 -0.22 -6.20
N LEU A 38 -8.61 0.82 -6.31
CA LEU A 38 -8.58 1.69 -7.47
C LEU A 38 -8.20 0.91 -8.74
N TYR A 39 -7.16 0.07 -8.68
CA TYR A 39 -6.76 -0.76 -9.81
C TYR A 39 -7.87 -1.71 -10.25
N LEU A 40 -8.47 -2.44 -9.30
CA LEU A 40 -9.56 -3.36 -9.59
C LEU A 40 -10.77 -2.63 -10.18
N THR A 41 -11.08 -1.44 -9.68
CA THR A 41 -12.20 -0.63 -10.19
C THR A 41 -11.94 -0.20 -11.63
N LEU A 42 -10.75 0.30 -11.95
CA LEU A 42 -10.39 0.72 -13.30
C LEU A 42 -10.48 -0.45 -14.29
N VAL A 43 -9.86 -1.59 -13.97
CA VAL A 43 -9.81 -2.74 -14.87
C VAL A 43 -11.16 -3.41 -15.05
N PHE A 44 -11.90 -3.67 -13.96
CA PHE A 44 -13.11 -4.51 -14.02
C PHE A 44 -14.41 -3.73 -14.06
N ALA A 45 -14.52 -2.61 -13.35
CA ALA A 45 -15.76 -1.84 -13.27
C ALA A 45 -15.85 -0.77 -14.37
N VAL A 46 -14.75 -0.09 -14.66
CA VAL A 46 -14.68 0.93 -15.73
C VAL A 46 -14.35 0.29 -17.09
N GLY A 47 -13.56 -0.79 -17.09
CA GLY A 47 -13.15 -1.47 -18.32
C GLY A 47 -11.99 -0.77 -19.04
N THR A 48 -11.16 -0.02 -18.32
CA THR A 48 -9.94 0.57 -18.90
C THR A 48 -8.88 -0.49 -19.15
N ASP A 49 -8.00 -0.22 -20.12
CA ASP A 49 -6.84 -1.08 -20.40
C ASP A 49 -6.01 -1.34 -19.12
N TRP A 50 -5.59 -2.59 -18.94
CA TRP A 50 -4.96 -3.04 -17.70
C TRP A 50 -3.60 -2.37 -17.46
N MET A 51 -2.81 -2.14 -18.52
CA MET A 51 -1.50 -1.50 -18.42
C MET A 51 -1.63 -0.02 -18.10
N SER A 52 -2.54 0.66 -18.79
CA SER A 52 -2.86 2.07 -18.54
C SER A 52 -3.35 2.31 -17.11
N SER A 53 -4.20 1.41 -16.62
CA SER A 53 -4.69 1.41 -15.23
C SER A 53 -3.56 1.21 -14.22
N LEU A 54 -2.63 0.29 -14.51
CA LEU A 54 -1.49 0.00 -13.64
C LEU A 54 -0.54 1.19 -13.51
N ILE A 55 -0.23 1.87 -14.61
CA ILE A 55 0.60 3.08 -14.61
C ILE A 55 -0.10 4.21 -13.84
N GLY A 56 -1.40 4.43 -14.10
CA GLY A 56 -2.17 5.45 -13.40
C GLY A 56 -2.21 5.23 -11.88
N VAL A 57 -2.44 4.00 -11.44
CA VAL A 57 -2.45 3.64 -10.02
C VAL A 57 -1.07 3.76 -9.38
N ALA A 58 0.00 3.41 -10.10
CA ALA A 58 1.36 3.60 -9.59
C ALA A 58 1.67 5.09 -9.34
N ILE A 59 1.27 5.97 -10.27
CA ILE A 59 1.41 7.43 -10.10
C ILE A 59 0.60 7.89 -8.88
N VAL A 60 -0.65 7.47 -8.76
CA VAL A 60 -1.50 7.79 -7.60
C VAL A 60 -0.86 7.31 -6.29
N GLY A 61 -0.31 6.08 -6.27
CA GLY A 61 0.38 5.53 -5.11
C GLY A 61 1.61 6.34 -4.71
N VAL A 62 2.42 6.80 -5.67
CA VAL A 62 3.56 7.70 -5.42
C VAL A 62 3.09 9.04 -4.86
N VAL A 63 2.07 9.66 -5.46
CA VAL A 63 1.51 10.94 -5.02
C VAL A 63 0.95 10.84 -3.59
N LEU A 64 0.17 9.81 -3.29
CA LEU A 64 -0.36 9.58 -1.94
C LEU A 64 0.76 9.35 -0.92
N GLY A 65 1.83 8.67 -1.32
CA GLY A 65 3.02 8.50 -0.49
C GLY A 65 3.69 9.83 -0.14
N LEU A 66 3.81 10.74 -1.10
CA LEU A 66 4.36 12.08 -0.89
C LEU A 66 3.45 12.93 0.01
N LEU A 67 2.13 12.92 -0.23
CA LEU A 67 1.15 13.67 0.56
C LEU A 67 1.11 13.23 2.03
N THR A 68 1.39 11.96 2.29
CA THR A 68 1.38 11.38 3.64
C THR A 68 2.77 11.30 4.28
N SER A 69 3.81 11.82 3.61
CA SER A 69 5.21 11.77 4.07
C SER A 69 5.69 10.35 4.41
N MET A 70 5.28 9.37 3.59
CA MET A 70 5.64 7.96 3.76
C MET A 70 7.14 7.72 3.59
N LYS A 71 7.66 6.74 4.35
CA LYS A 71 9.06 6.29 4.26
C LYS A 71 9.35 5.57 2.94
N THR A 72 10.63 5.39 2.63
CA THR A 72 11.12 4.68 1.43
C THR A 72 10.47 3.30 1.23
N SER A 73 10.11 2.61 2.32
CA SER A 73 9.42 1.32 2.27
C SER A 73 8.14 1.33 1.43
N TRP A 74 7.38 2.43 1.45
CA TRP A 74 6.16 2.57 0.66
C TRP A 74 6.44 2.57 -0.84
N TYR A 75 7.44 3.33 -1.30
CA TYR A 75 7.78 3.41 -2.72
C TYR A 75 8.31 2.07 -3.24
N VAL A 76 9.00 1.30 -2.40
CA VAL A 76 9.39 -0.08 -2.71
C VAL A 76 8.15 -0.97 -2.83
N THR A 77 7.14 -0.83 -1.96
CA THR A 77 5.87 -1.54 -2.09
C THR A 77 5.16 -1.20 -3.39
N VAL A 78 5.04 0.09 -3.76
CA VAL A 78 4.40 0.51 -5.01
C VAL A 78 5.16 -0.04 -6.22
N GLY A 79 6.48 0.05 -6.23
CA GLY A 79 7.31 -0.52 -7.30
C GLY A 79 7.19 -2.04 -7.40
N GLY A 80 7.18 -2.73 -6.26
CA GLY A 80 6.97 -4.18 -6.20
C GLY A 80 5.60 -4.61 -6.71
N LEU A 81 4.54 -3.89 -6.33
CA LEU A 81 3.18 -4.12 -6.82
C LEU A 81 3.05 -3.83 -8.32
N PHE A 82 3.75 -2.81 -8.83
CA PHE A 82 3.78 -2.51 -10.25
C PHE A 82 4.40 -3.67 -11.04
N VAL A 83 5.60 -4.12 -10.65
CA VAL A 83 6.27 -5.25 -11.31
C VAL A 83 5.42 -6.52 -11.23
N PHE A 84 4.85 -6.80 -10.06
CA PHE A 84 3.94 -7.93 -9.87
C PHE A 84 2.72 -7.83 -10.79
N GLY A 85 2.11 -6.64 -10.89
CA GLY A 85 0.99 -6.37 -11.79
C GLY A 85 1.33 -6.58 -13.26
N VAL A 86 2.52 -6.17 -13.70
CA VAL A 86 3.02 -6.40 -15.07
C VAL A 86 3.14 -7.90 -15.35
N ILE A 87 3.70 -8.67 -14.41
CA ILE A 87 3.83 -10.14 -14.56
C ILE A 87 2.44 -10.78 -14.66
N CYS A 88 1.54 -10.47 -13.73
CA CYS A 88 0.20 -11.06 -13.72
C CYS A 88 -0.63 -10.67 -14.95
N GLY A 89 -0.65 -9.39 -15.31
CA GLY A 89 -1.39 -8.89 -16.47
C GLY A 89 -0.82 -9.45 -17.78
N GLY A 90 0.51 -9.51 -17.90
CA GLY A 90 1.18 -10.12 -19.05
C GLY A 90 0.86 -11.61 -19.20
N LEU A 91 0.88 -12.37 -18.11
CA LEU A 91 0.49 -13.80 -18.13
C LEU A 91 -0.98 -13.98 -18.53
N ALA A 92 -1.89 -13.17 -18.00
CA ALA A 92 -3.30 -13.22 -18.37
C ALA A 92 -3.52 -12.92 -19.86
N GLN A 93 -2.81 -11.92 -20.39
CA GLN A 93 -2.87 -11.56 -21.81
C GLN A 93 -2.31 -12.67 -22.70
N LEU A 94 -1.16 -13.25 -22.35
CA LEU A 94 -0.58 -14.39 -23.09
C LEU A 94 -1.51 -15.61 -23.09
N PHE A 95 -2.13 -15.90 -21.95
CA PHE A 95 -3.09 -17.00 -21.85
C PHE A 95 -4.33 -16.76 -22.72
N SER A 96 -4.86 -15.54 -22.72
CA SER A 96 -5.99 -15.18 -23.59
C SER A 96 -5.65 -15.30 -25.07
N ALA A 97 -4.43 -14.93 -25.47
CA ALA A 97 -3.95 -15.06 -26.84
C ALA A 97 -3.80 -16.53 -27.26
N PHE A 98 -3.34 -17.41 -26.35
CA PHE A 98 -3.23 -18.84 -26.60
C PHE A 98 -4.61 -19.51 -26.79
N LEU A 99 -5.61 -19.11 -26.01
CA LEU A 99 -6.97 -19.66 -26.14
C LEU A 99 -7.74 -19.15 -27.37
N ALA A 100 -7.34 -18.00 -27.92
CA ALA A 100 -7.99 -17.37 -29.06
C ALA A 100 -7.44 -17.84 -30.43
N GLY A 101 -6.31 -18.55 -30.45
CA GLY A 101 -5.74 -19.19 -31.65
C GLY A 101 -6.14 -20.64 -31.78
#